data_AF-A0A7X1J4E8-F1
#
_entry.id   AF-A0A7X1J4E8-F1
#
_cell.length_a   1.000
_cell.length_b   1.000
_cell.length_c   1.000
_cell.angle_alpha   90.00
_cell.angle_beta   90.00
_cell.angle_gamma   90.00
#
_symmetry.space_group_name_H-M   'P 1'
#
loop_
_entity.id
_entity.type
_entity.pdbx_description
1 polymer ?
#
loop_
_entity_poly.entity_id
_entity_poly.type
_entity_poly.pdbx_seq_one_letter_code
_entity_poly.pdbx_strand_id
1 'polypeptide(L)'
;MPKQLTTQNATITTAAVEMKTLTVSGKQVTLAVFRQLIKEPLVADDGTLNGSPWGTVNYHPDKCEAETAHWHIVWQKGTELRRAYVNVAPKFDYIAPAGHYQPRSRWYTSTAANQYLTALVYMGLKAGDDPLLAPRPRRSYGHPDETDTYLAELELPAELSRAETFPVLATVAKAATDAADLSASYRAAQAVVDRGLSEYESTTSPDWRAKAIAQRQETAQHYRQKYDEAMAALRVLIERRGGFDAISDTYAAEIDAEEGRRQRHRDARATLAELPQLFIAV
;
A
#
# COMPACT_ATOMS: atom_id res chain seq x y z
N MET A 1 44.98 17.07 -26.43
CA MET A 1 45.91 15.94 -26.63
C MET A 1 45.74 14.98 -25.45
N PRO A 2 45.44 13.69 -25.66
CA PRO A 2 45.33 12.73 -24.56
C PRO A 2 46.69 12.57 -23.86
N LYS A 3 46.68 12.56 -22.53
CA LYS A 3 47.88 12.45 -21.71
C LYS A 3 48.47 11.05 -21.90
N GLN A 4 49.69 10.96 -22.42
CA GLN A 4 50.35 9.68 -22.70
C GLN A 4 50.65 8.95 -21.38
N LEU A 5 50.11 7.74 -21.23
CA LEU A 5 50.49 6.83 -20.14
C LEU A 5 51.96 6.43 -20.32
N THR A 6 52.74 6.61 -19.26
CA THR A 6 54.15 6.25 -19.13
C THR A 6 54.30 5.32 -17.94
N THR A 7 55.36 4.53 -17.88
CA THR A 7 55.65 3.68 -16.72
C THR A 7 55.79 4.48 -15.42
N GLN A 8 56.06 5.78 -15.50
CA GLN A 8 56.21 6.70 -14.37
C GLN A 8 54.88 7.30 -13.89
N ASN A 9 53.82 7.27 -14.71
CA ASN A 9 52.49 7.78 -14.35
C ASN A 9 51.42 6.68 -14.27
N ALA A 10 51.77 5.43 -14.57
CA ALA A 10 50.96 4.26 -14.33
C ALA A 10 51.15 3.80 -12.88
N THR A 11 50.07 3.82 -12.09
CA THR A 11 50.05 3.26 -10.73
C THR A 11 49.36 1.90 -10.78
N ILE A 12 50.05 0.84 -10.32
CA ILE A 12 49.44 -0.47 -10.14
C ILE A 12 48.91 -0.54 -8.72
N THR A 13 47.59 -0.54 -8.58
CA THR A 13 46.93 -0.80 -7.30
C THR A 13 46.63 -2.28 -7.21
N THR A 14 47.31 -3.01 -6.33
CA THR A 14 47.00 -4.40 -6.01
C THR A 14 45.95 -4.46 -4.91
N ALA A 15 44.93 -5.30 -5.10
CA ALA A 15 43.95 -5.62 -4.06
C ALA A 15 44.15 -7.08 -3.63
N ALA A 16 44.27 -7.31 -2.33
CA ALA A 16 44.19 -8.66 -1.77
C ALA A 16 42.71 -9.01 -1.58
N VAL A 17 42.28 -10.15 -2.13
CA VAL A 17 40.89 -10.61 -2.06
C VAL A 17 40.86 -11.99 -1.41
N GLU A 18 40.05 -12.14 -0.37
CA GLU A 18 39.75 -13.45 0.23
C GLU A 18 38.56 -14.08 -0.51
N MET A 19 38.72 -15.32 -0.97
CA MET A 19 37.64 -16.08 -1.62
C MET A 19 37.14 -17.17 -0.68
N LYS A 20 35.85 -17.10 -0.33
CA LYS A 20 35.19 -18.16 0.46
C LYS A 20 34.53 -19.16 -0.49
N THR A 21 34.81 -20.46 -0.29
CA THR A 21 34.23 -21.54 -1.11
C THR A 21 33.22 -22.33 -0.30
N LEU A 22 32.10 -22.70 -0.95
CA LEU A 22 31.12 -23.58 -0.33
C LEU A 22 31.62 -25.02 -0.43
N THR A 23 31.70 -25.72 0.70
CA THR A 23 32.09 -27.13 0.75
C THR A 23 31.04 -27.99 1.45
N VAL A 24 30.87 -29.23 0.97
CA VAL A 24 30.03 -30.26 1.61
C VAL A 24 30.89 -31.50 1.77
N SER A 25 31.06 -31.94 3.02
CA SER A 25 31.93 -33.07 3.37
C SER A 25 33.37 -32.92 2.82
N GLY A 26 33.92 -31.70 2.89
CA GLY A 26 35.27 -31.37 2.43
C GLY A 26 35.43 -31.26 0.91
N LYS A 27 34.36 -31.45 0.13
CA LYS A 27 34.38 -31.27 -1.33
C LYS A 27 33.75 -29.95 -1.72
N GLN A 28 34.37 -29.22 -2.63
CA GLN A 28 33.82 -27.97 -3.16
C GLN A 28 32.50 -28.26 -3.89
N VAL A 29 31.50 -27.42 -3.63
CA VAL A 29 30.21 -27.50 -4.30
C VAL A 29 30.34 -27.06 -5.75
N THR A 30 29.86 -27.91 -6.67
CA THR A 30 29.79 -27.60 -8.11
C THR A 30 28.47 -26.92 -8.46
N LEU A 31 28.41 -26.33 -9.65
CA LEU A 31 27.19 -25.77 -10.21
C LEU A 31 26.01 -26.76 -10.25
N ALA A 32 26.29 -28.02 -10.60
CA ALA A 32 25.28 -29.07 -10.68
C ALA A 32 24.66 -29.37 -9.30
N VAL A 33 25.49 -29.41 -8.25
CA VAL A 33 25.02 -29.63 -6.87
C VAL A 33 24.24 -28.41 -6.38
N PHE A 34 24.71 -27.18 -6.64
CA PHE A 34 23.98 -25.97 -6.26
C PHE A 34 22.57 -25.92 -6.86
N ARG A 35 22.41 -26.32 -8.13
CA ARG A 35 21.10 -26.38 -8.81
C ARG A 35 20.14 -27.39 -8.19
N GLN A 36 20.66 -28.42 -7.51
CA GLN A 36 19.85 -29.43 -6.83
C GLN A 36 19.37 -28.98 -5.43
N LEU A 37 19.90 -27.88 -4.88
CA LEU A 37 19.43 -27.35 -3.61
C LEU A 37 17.96 -26.94 -3.71
N ILE A 38 17.19 -27.29 -2.67
CA ILE A 38 15.77 -26.96 -2.58
C ILE A 38 15.62 -25.45 -2.53
N LYS A 39 14.78 -24.91 -3.42
CA LYS A 39 14.42 -23.49 -3.43
C LYS A 39 13.33 -23.26 -2.40
N GLU A 40 13.62 -22.45 -1.38
CA GLU A 40 12.66 -22.07 -0.34
C GLU A 40 12.94 -20.62 0.12
N PRO A 41 11.91 -19.83 0.47
CA PRO A 41 12.12 -18.49 1.02
C PRO A 41 12.95 -18.52 2.30
N LEU A 42 14.04 -17.74 2.32
CA LEU A 42 14.83 -17.53 3.53
C LEU A 42 14.17 -16.52 4.47
N VAL A 43 13.61 -15.44 3.92
CA VAL A 43 12.91 -14.41 4.70
C VAL A 43 11.42 -14.74 4.70
N ALA A 44 10.85 -14.99 5.87
CA ALA A 44 9.43 -15.24 6.05
C ALA A 44 8.59 -13.96 5.88
N ASP A 45 7.27 -14.11 5.76
CA ASP A 45 6.34 -12.99 5.57
C ASP A 45 6.33 -12.00 6.74
N ASP A 46 6.65 -12.48 7.94
CA ASP A 46 6.74 -11.65 9.16
C ASP A 46 8.09 -10.91 9.30
N GLY A 47 9.01 -11.11 8.35
CA GLY A 47 10.35 -10.53 8.34
C GLY A 47 11.42 -11.35 9.06
N THR A 48 11.10 -12.48 9.68
CA THR A 48 12.09 -13.35 10.32
C THR A 48 12.84 -14.22 9.31
N LEU A 49 13.96 -14.81 9.72
CA LEU A 49 14.74 -15.75 8.90
C LEU A 49 14.32 -17.20 9.21
N ASN A 50 13.98 -17.96 8.18
CA ASN A 50 13.62 -19.38 8.27
C ASN A 50 14.80 -20.31 8.59
N GLY A 51 16.02 -19.76 8.66
CA GLY A 51 17.25 -20.50 8.94
C GLY A 51 18.49 -19.61 8.90
N SER A 52 19.66 -20.25 8.95
CA SER A 52 20.94 -19.53 9.01
C SER A 52 21.47 -19.24 7.62
N PRO A 53 21.64 -17.97 7.21
CA PRO A 53 22.29 -17.64 5.96
C PRO A 53 23.78 -17.96 6.01
N TRP A 54 24.33 -18.46 4.91
CA TRP A 54 25.77 -18.77 4.78
C TRP A 54 26.49 -17.77 3.89
N GLY A 55 25.86 -17.35 2.80
CA GLY A 55 26.48 -16.47 1.84
C GLY A 55 25.67 -16.25 0.56
N THR A 56 26.11 -15.27 -0.23
CA THR A 56 25.51 -14.99 -1.55
C THR A 56 26.25 -15.75 -2.65
N VAL A 57 25.58 -16.09 -3.75
CA VAL A 57 26.21 -16.72 -4.92
C VAL A 57 25.90 -15.87 -6.14
N ASN A 58 26.92 -15.45 -6.88
CA ASN A 58 26.75 -14.76 -8.16
C ASN A 58 26.50 -15.76 -9.30
N TYR A 59 25.49 -16.60 -9.14
CA TYR A 59 25.05 -17.54 -10.16
C TYR A 59 23.53 -17.60 -10.18
N HIS A 60 23.01 -17.48 -11.39
CA HIS A 60 21.59 -17.33 -11.64
C HIS A 60 21.05 -18.57 -12.39
N PRO A 61 20.42 -19.55 -11.70
CA PRO A 61 19.89 -20.75 -12.35
C PRO A 61 18.61 -20.50 -13.16
N ASP A 62 17.81 -19.49 -12.79
CA ASP A 62 16.41 -19.33 -13.25
C ASP A 62 16.23 -18.18 -14.30
N LYS A 63 17.33 -17.65 -14.85
CA LYS A 63 17.45 -16.46 -15.74
C LYS A 63 16.65 -15.18 -15.36
N CYS A 64 16.81 -14.63 -14.15
CA CYS A 64 16.08 -13.45 -13.65
C CYS A 64 16.68 -12.10 -14.12
N GLU A 65 17.10 -12.00 -15.37
CA GLU A 65 17.69 -10.76 -15.94
C GLU A 65 16.71 -9.57 -15.94
N ALA A 66 15.40 -9.85 -15.94
CA ALA A 66 14.34 -8.83 -15.92
C ALA A 66 13.83 -8.49 -14.51
N GLU A 67 14.36 -9.13 -13.46
CA GLU A 67 13.86 -8.93 -12.09
C GLU A 67 14.59 -7.78 -11.38
N THR A 68 13.92 -7.19 -10.38
CA THR A 68 14.53 -6.20 -9.50
C THR A 68 15.81 -6.74 -8.85
N ALA A 69 16.74 -5.86 -8.47
CA ALA A 69 17.98 -6.24 -7.80
C ALA A 69 17.73 -7.24 -6.64
N HIS A 70 18.45 -8.37 -6.67
CA HIS A 70 18.23 -9.49 -5.78
C HIS A 70 19.52 -10.27 -5.50
N TRP A 71 19.49 -11.05 -4.43
CA TRP A 71 20.54 -11.98 -4.03
C TRP A 71 20.08 -13.43 -4.20
N HIS A 72 21.00 -14.27 -4.66
CA HIS A 72 20.90 -15.72 -4.47
C HIS A 72 21.64 -16.10 -3.21
N ILE A 73 20.95 -16.71 -2.27
CA ILE A 73 21.50 -16.97 -0.94
C ILE A 73 21.49 -18.47 -0.70
N VAL A 74 22.63 -19.01 -0.27
CA VAL A 74 22.71 -20.34 0.33
C VAL A 74 22.46 -20.20 1.81
N TRP A 75 21.57 -21.02 2.35
CA TRP A 75 21.19 -20.99 3.74
C TRP A 75 20.86 -22.39 4.26
N GLN A 76 20.79 -22.53 5.57
CA GLN A 76 20.63 -23.82 6.24
C GLN A 76 19.36 -23.85 7.08
N LYS A 77 18.56 -24.91 6.91
CA LYS A 77 17.39 -25.24 7.74
C LYS A 77 17.68 -26.56 8.46
N GLY A 78 18.00 -26.50 9.75
CA GLY A 78 18.45 -27.69 10.48
C GLY A 78 19.71 -28.28 9.86
N THR A 79 19.64 -29.49 9.31
CA THR A 79 20.77 -30.18 8.64
C THR A 79 20.78 -30.02 7.12
N GLU A 80 19.81 -29.31 6.53
CA GLU A 80 19.64 -29.24 5.09
C GLU A 80 20.09 -27.89 4.53
N LEU A 81 20.86 -27.94 3.44
CA LEU A 81 21.22 -26.75 2.65
C LEU A 81 20.11 -26.44 1.65
N ARG A 82 19.78 -25.17 1.55
CA ARG A 82 18.72 -24.62 0.70
C ARG A 82 19.23 -23.41 -0.05
N ARG A 83 18.52 -23.05 -1.13
CA ARG A 83 18.75 -21.80 -1.85
C ARG A 83 17.53 -20.90 -1.76
N ALA A 84 17.75 -19.60 -1.64
CA ALA A 84 16.72 -18.58 -1.70
C ALA A 84 17.05 -17.54 -2.76
N TYR A 85 16.00 -16.90 -3.23
CA TYR A 85 16.05 -15.63 -3.94
C TYR A 85 15.49 -14.57 -2.99
N VAL A 86 16.21 -13.47 -2.78
CA VAL A 86 15.78 -12.38 -1.90
C VAL A 86 15.98 -11.04 -2.60
N ASN A 87 14.92 -10.26 -2.79
CA ASN A 87 15.03 -8.88 -3.28
C ASN A 87 15.85 -8.03 -2.30
N VAL A 88 16.79 -7.24 -2.84
CA VAL A 88 17.66 -6.32 -2.07
C VAL A 88 16.82 -5.35 -1.26
N ALA A 89 15.79 -4.77 -1.88
CA ALA A 89 14.77 -3.98 -1.19
C ALA A 89 13.51 -4.83 -0.96
N PRO A 90 12.83 -4.71 0.20
CA PRO A 90 11.53 -5.33 0.35
C PRO A 90 10.54 -4.74 -0.65
N LYS A 91 9.58 -5.56 -1.10
CA LYS A 91 8.57 -5.13 -2.10
C LYS A 91 7.78 -3.89 -1.65
N PHE A 92 7.59 -3.71 -0.34
CA PHE A 92 6.89 -2.56 0.21
C PHE A 92 7.70 -1.25 0.20
N ASP A 93 9.03 -1.30 0.04
CA ASP A 93 9.89 -0.11 -0.07
C ASP A 93 10.15 0.28 -1.54
N TYR A 94 9.70 -0.53 -2.50
CA TYR A 94 9.90 -0.23 -3.92
C TYR A 94 9.07 0.98 -4.33
N ILE A 95 9.75 2.13 -4.48
CA ILE A 95 9.21 3.30 -5.18
C ILE A 95 9.49 3.04 -6.65
N ALA A 96 8.46 2.74 -7.43
CA ALA A 96 8.62 2.61 -8.88
C ALA A 96 9.25 3.90 -9.44
N PRO A 97 10.25 3.80 -10.34
CA PRO A 97 10.77 4.96 -11.04
C PRO A 97 9.62 5.76 -11.66
N ALA A 98 9.67 7.08 -11.54
CA ALA A 98 8.65 7.99 -12.07
C ALA A 98 8.36 7.65 -13.55
N GLY A 99 7.20 7.05 -13.82
CA GLY A 99 6.84 6.57 -15.17
C GLY A 99 6.15 5.21 -15.19
N HIS A 100 6.31 4.37 -14.17
CA HIS A 100 5.54 3.14 -14.03
C HIS A 100 4.53 3.26 -12.89
N TYR A 101 3.28 3.57 -13.25
CA TYR A 101 2.16 3.61 -12.31
C TYR A 101 1.92 2.21 -11.74
N GLN A 102 2.47 1.92 -10.57
CA GLN A 102 2.01 0.82 -9.73
C GLN A 102 1.62 1.37 -8.36
N PRO A 103 0.32 1.38 -8.01
CA PRO A 103 -0.16 1.97 -6.76
C PRO A 103 0.09 1.09 -5.51
N ARG A 104 1.06 0.16 -5.51
CA ARG A 104 0.98 -1.07 -4.70
C ARG A 104 1.83 -1.18 -3.43
N SER A 105 2.38 -0.12 -2.87
CA SER A 105 3.18 -0.27 -1.63
C SER A 105 3.18 0.92 -0.70
N ARG A 106 3.03 2.13 -1.25
CA ARG A 106 3.07 3.37 -0.45
C ARG A 106 1.82 3.64 0.39
N TRP A 107 0.78 2.82 0.22
CA TRP A 107 -0.60 3.19 0.54
C TRP A 107 -1.31 2.29 1.57
N TYR A 108 -0.76 1.13 1.94
CA TYR A 108 -1.52 0.19 2.77
C TYR A 108 -1.70 0.62 4.23
N THR A 109 -0.77 1.38 4.82
CA THR A 109 -0.96 1.97 6.14
C THR A 109 -1.65 3.33 6.03
N SER A 110 -1.26 4.18 5.08
CA SER A 110 -1.76 5.55 4.99
C SER A 110 -3.15 5.68 4.39
N THR A 111 -3.59 4.78 3.50
CA THR A 111 -4.89 4.92 2.83
C THR A 111 -6.02 4.38 3.67
N ALA A 112 -5.85 3.25 4.37
CA ALA A 112 -6.86 2.79 5.33
C ALA A 112 -6.95 3.73 6.54
N ALA A 113 -5.82 4.26 7.07
CA ALA A 113 -5.83 5.31 8.10
C ALA A 113 -6.50 6.56 7.61
N ASN A 114 -6.07 7.08 6.46
CA ASN A 114 -6.62 8.31 5.93
C ASN A 114 -8.09 8.09 5.57
N GLN A 115 -8.51 6.95 5.04
CA GLN A 115 -9.91 6.69 4.74
C GLN A 115 -10.74 6.53 6.00
N TYR A 116 -10.23 5.89 7.06
CA TYR A 116 -10.92 5.82 8.36
C TYR A 116 -11.01 7.20 9.01
N LEU A 117 -9.91 7.95 9.12
CA LEU A 117 -9.88 9.31 9.64
C LEU A 117 -10.71 10.27 8.77
N THR A 118 -10.63 10.15 7.45
CA THR A 118 -11.43 10.94 6.50
C THR A 118 -12.91 10.58 6.63
N ALA A 119 -13.27 9.31 6.77
CA ALA A 119 -14.64 8.91 7.02
C ALA A 119 -15.14 9.42 8.38
N LEU A 120 -14.32 9.37 9.45
CA LEU A 120 -14.67 9.95 10.75
C LEU A 120 -14.89 11.47 10.69
N VAL A 121 -14.04 12.18 9.94
CA VAL A 121 -14.14 13.62 9.70
C VAL A 121 -15.36 13.95 8.83
N TYR A 122 -15.63 13.21 7.75
CA TYR A 122 -16.80 13.40 6.89
C TYR A 122 -18.13 13.02 7.56
N MET A 123 -18.12 12.08 8.51
CA MET A 123 -19.30 11.67 9.26
C MET A 123 -19.59 12.57 10.48
N GLY A 124 -18.74 13.58 10.76
CA GLY A 124 -18.92 14.47 11.91
C GLY A 124 -18.78 13.79 13.28
N LEU A 125 -18.22 12.57 13.31
CA LEU A 125 -18.18 11.72 14.52
C LEU A 125 -16.98 12.04 15.44
N LYS A 126 -16.05 12.89 14.98
CA LYS A 126 -15.11 13.62 15.84
C LYS A 126 -14.88 15.02 15.27
N ALA A 127 -15.79 15.94 15.54
CA ALA A 127 -15.42 17.35 15.69
C ALA A 127 -16.44 18.00 16.62
N GLY A 128 -16.17 17.93 17.93
CA GLY A 128 -16.47 19.09 18.75
C GLY A 128 -15.55 20.20 18.24
N ASP A 129 -16.09 21.11 17.44
CA ASP A 129 -15.60 22.45 17.10
C ASP A 129 -14.07 22.69 16.93
N ASP A 130 -13.25 21.70 16.57
CA ASP A 130 -11.82 21.90 16.32
C ASP A 130 -11.52 22.16 14.82
N PRO A 131 -11.24 23.42 14.43
CA PRO A 131 -10.99 23.80 13.03
C PRO A 131 -9.65 23.28 12.47
N LEU A 132 -8.82 22.58 13.26
CA LEU A 132 -7.55 22.03 12.78
C LEU A 132 -7.68 20.68 12.05
N LEU A 133 -8.84 20.01 12.14
CA LEU A 133 -9.11 18.72 11.48
C LEU A 133 -10.02 18.82 10.26
N ALA A 134 -10.51 20.02 9.92
CA ALA A 134 -11.20 20.23 8.64
C ALA A 134 -10.18 20.08 7.50
N PRO A 135 -10.48 19.29 6.44
CA PRO A 135 -9.60 19.23 5.28
C PRO A 135 -9.49 20.63 4.69
N ARG A 136 -8.30 21.24 4.80
CA ARG A 136 -8.03 22.50 4.12
C ARG A 136 -8.16 22.23 2.62
N PRO A 137 -9.03 22.94 1.88
CA PRO A 137 -9.05 22.83 0.43
C PRO A 137 -7.64 23.17 -0.07
N ARG A 138 -6.99 22.21 -0.72
CA ARG A 138 -5.73 22.49 -1.42
C ARG A 138 -6.05 23.53 -2.48
N ARG A 139 -5.62 24.76 -2.28
CA ARG A 139 -5.53 25.76 -3.35
C ARG A 139 -4.51 25.23 -4.37
N SER A 140 -5.00 24.67 -5.46
CA SER A 140 -4.22 24.56 -6.69
C SER A 140 -4.01 25.98 -7.20
N TYR A 141 -2.75 26.43 -7.26
CA TYR A 141 -2.38 27.58 -8.06
C TYR A 141 -2.29 27.09 -9.51
N GLY A 142 -3.41 27.11 -10.22
CA GLY A 142 -3.54 26.76 -11.62
C GLY A 142 -4.73 27.48 -12.23
N HIS A 143 -4.52 28.01 -13.44
CA HIS A 143 -5.35 28.90 -14.28
C HIS A 143 -6.88 28.98 -14.05
N PRO A 144 -7.52 30.16 -14.22
CA PRO A 144 -8.89 30.42 -13.76
C PRO A 144 -10.05 29.94 -14.67
N ASP A 145 -9.81 29.19 -15.74
CA ASP A 145 -10.83 28.99 -16.80
C ASP A 145 -11.54 27.62 -16.81
N GLU A 146 -11.38 26.79 -15.77
CA GLU A 146 -12.11 25.52 -15.66
C GLU A 146 -12.68 25.31 -14.24
N THR A 147 -13.73 26.06 -13.90
CA THR A 147 -14.53 25.83 -12.68
C THR A 147 -15.86 25.20 -13.04
N ASP A 148 -15.91 23.87 -13.07
CA ASP A 148 -17.06 23.01 -12.67
C ASP A 148 -16.85 21.57 -13.15
N THR A 149 -16.12 20.72 -12.40
CA THR A 149 -16.23 19.23 -12.35
C THR A 149 -15.06 18.53 -11.64
N TYR A 150 -14.71 18.92 -10.40
CA TYR A 150 -13.72 18.15 -9.60
C TYR A 150 -14.16 17.91 -8.15
N LEU A 151 -15.45 17.60 -7.96
CA LEU A 151 -15.95 16.94 -6.73
C LEU A 151 -16.49 15.52 -7.00
N ALA A 152 -16.44 15.06 -8.25
CA ALA A 152 -16.62 13.66 -8.61
C ALA A 152 -15.23 13.04 -8.82
N GLU A 153 -15.07 11.77 -8.44
CA GLU A 153 -13.87 10.95 -8.64
C GLU A 153 -12.73 11.16 -7.63
N LEU A 154 -13.05 11.08 -6.34
CA LEU A 154 -12.28 10.16 -5.50
C LEU A 154 -12.75 8.75 -5.87
N GLU A 155 -12.29 8.24 -7.02
CA GLU A 155 -12.37 6.81 -7.31
C GLU A 155 -11.56 6.10 -6.22
N LEU A 156 -12.25 5.64 -5.18
CA LEU A 156 -11.70 4.74 -4.19
C LEU A 156 -11.23 3.50 -4.95
N PRO A 157 -9.93 3.20 -4.98
CA PRO A 157 -9.44 2.08 -5.76
C PRO A 157 -10.13 0.81 -5.29
N ALA A 158 -10.62 0.00 -6.23
CA ALA A 158 -11.21 -1.33 -6.00
C ALA A 158 -10.27 -2.32 -5.25
N GLU A 159 -9.08 -1.89 -4.83
CA GLU A 159 -8.10 -2.67 -4.08
C GLU A 159 -8.38 -2.74 -2.56
N LEU A 160 -9.41 -2.06 -2.04
CA LEU A 160 -9.91 -2.25 -0.66
C LEU A 160 -10.37 -3.69 -0.38
N SER A 161 -10.75 -4.44 -1.42
CA SER A 161 -11.15 -5.86 -1.27
C SER A 161 -9.98 -6.82 -1.02
N ARG A 162 -8.73 -6.34 -1.02
CA ARG A 162 -7.52 -7.15 -0.79
C ARG A 162 -6.81 -6.85 0.53
N ALA A 163 -7.42 -6.04 1.40
CA ALA A 163 -6.95 -5.85 2.78
C ALA A 163 -7.26 -7.11 3.63
N GLU A 164 -6.73 -8.26 3.23
CA GLU A 164 -6.77 -9.50 4.02
C GLU A 164 -6.03 -9.35 5.36
N THR A 165 -5.19 -8.31 5.48
CA THR A 165 -4.35 -8.07 6.65
C THR A 165 -5.13 -7.53 7.86
N PHE A 166 -6.26 -6.83 7.63
CA PHE A 166 -7.02 -6.15 8.70
C PHE A 166 -8.55 -6.33 8.52
N PRO A 167 -9.07 -7.56 8.64
CA PRO A 167 -10.45 -7.90 8.26
C PRO A 167 -11.52 -7.15 9.08
N VAL A 168 -11.21 -6.85 10.34
CA VAL A 168 -12.09 -6.08 11.23
C VAL A 168 -12.27 -4.65 10.72
N LEU A 169 -11.15 -4.00 10.36
CA LEU A 169 -11.15 -2.62 9.88
C LEU A 169 -11.71 -2.49 8.47
N ALA A 170 -11.44 -3.46 7.60
CA ALA A 170 -12.00 -3.48 6.25
C ALA A 170 -13.55 -3.43 6.28
N THR A 171 -14.16 -4.11 7.25
CA THR A 171 -15.63 -4.12 7.39
C THR A 171 -16.17 -2.76 7.86
N VAL A 172 -15.56 -2.16 8.89
CA VAL A 172 -15.97 -0.83 9.41
C VAL A 172 -15.76 0.24 8.33
N ALA A 173 -14.60 0.23 7.68
CA ALA A 173 -14.23 1.19 6.66
C ALA A 173 -15.17 1.11 5.46
N LYS A 174 -15.49 -0.11 4.99
CA LYS A 174 -16.46 -0.30 3.90
C LYS A 174 -17.83 0.29 4.26
N ALA A 175 -18.36 -0.03 5.45
CA ALA A 175 -19.66 0.48 5.88
C ALA A 175 -19.66 2.01 5.97
N ALA A 176 -18.56 2.61 6.42
CA ALA A 176 -18.41 4.07 6.48
C ALA A 176 -18.33 4.71 5.08
N THR A 177 -17.62 4.09 4.13
CA THR A 177 -17.59 4.50 2.72
C THR A 177 -18.98 4.44 2.09
N ASP A 178 -19.69 3.32 2.24
CA ASP A 178 -21.02 3.14 1.68
C ASP A 178 -21.99 4.23 2.22
N ALA A 179 -21.89 4.59 3.50
CA ALA A 179 -22.65 5.67 4.09
C ALA A 179 -22.26 7.06 3.54
N ALA A 180 -20.97 7.31 3.31
CA ALA A 180 -20.49 8.57 2.73
C ALA A 180 -21.00 8.76 1.28
N ASP A 181 -20.99 7.70 0.46
CA ASP A 181 -21.49 7.73 -0.92
C ASP A 181 -22.99 8.02 -0.99
N LEU A 182 -23.76 7.43 -0.05
CA LEU A 182 -25.19 7.72 0.10
C LEU A 182 -25.44 9.18 0.53
N SER A 183 -24.61 9.71 1.43
CA SER A 183 -24.67 11.13 1.82
C SER A 183 -24.41 12.06 0.63
N ALA A 184 -23.42 11.74 -0.21
CA ALA A 184 -23.11 12.51 -1.40
C ALA A 184 -24.27 12.48 -2.41
N SER A 185 -24.85 11.30 -2.63
CA SER A 185 -26.02 11.11 -3.50
C SER A 185 -27.25 11.88 -2.99
N TYR A 186 -27.49 11.89 -1.67
CA TYR A 186 -28.53 12.71 -1.06
C TYR A 186 -28.32 14.20 -1.31
N ARG A 187 -27.10 14.72 -1.06
CA ARG A 187 -26.78 16.14 -1.29
C ARG A 187 -26.92 16.53 -2.76
N ALA A 188 -26.50 15.69 -3.69
CA ALA A 188 -26.66 15.92 -5.12
C ALA A 188 -28.15 15.98 -5.51
N ALA A 189 -28.96 15.03 -5.02
CA ALA A 189 -30.41 15.04 -5.26
C ALA A 189 -31.08 16.29 -4.66
N GLN A 190 -30.69 16.70 -3.45
CA GLN A 190 -31.20 17.90 -2.79
C GLN A 190 -30.83 19.18 -3.56
N ALA A 191 -29.59 19.30 -4.04
CA ALA A 191 -29.16 20.45 -4.84
C ALA A 191 -29.97 20.60 -6.14
N VAL A 192 -30.40 19.49 -6.75
CA VAL A 192 -31.28 19.51 -7.93
C VAL A 192 -32.71 19.95 -7.58
N VAL A 193 -33.20 19.62 -6.38
CA VAL A 193 -34.47 20.13 -5.85
C VAL A 193 -34.36 21.65 -5.61
N ASP A 194 -33.31 22.09 -4.93
CA ASP A 194 -33.10 23.50 -4.57
C ASP A 194 -32.90 24.39 -5.82
N ARG A 195 -32.10 23.91 -6.78
CA ARG A 195 -31.91 24.60 -8.07
C ARG A 195 -33.20 24.64 -8.88
N GLY A 196 -33.94 23.52 -8.91
CA GLY A 196 -35.28 23.47 -9.48
C GLY A 196 -36.17 24.54 -8.84
N LEU A 197 -36.19 24.66 -7.51
CA LEU A 197 -36.98 25.71 -6.86
C LEU A 197 -36.54 27.14 -7.28
N SER A 198 -35.23 27.37 -7.49
CA SER A 198 -34.70 28.69 -7.89
C SER A 198 -34.92 29.06 -9.36
N GLU A 199 -34.80 28.11 -10.30
CA GLU A 199 -34.99 28.36 -11.75
C GLU A 199 -36.48 28.48 -12.11
N TYR A 200 -37.37 27.97 -11.25
CA TYR A 200 -38.80 27.82 -11.50
C TYR A 200 -39.65 29.09 -11.27
N GLU A 201 -39.07 30.20 -10.80
CA GLU A 201 -39.78 31.48 -10.67
C GLU A 201 -40.17 32.13 -12.02
N SER A 202 -39.79 31.56 -13.18
CA SER A 202 -39.79 32.28 -14.47
C SER A 202 -40.65 31.75 -15.65
N THR A 203 -41.43 30.64 -15.56
CA THR A 203 -42.19 30.10 -16.73
C THR A 203 -43.58 29.51 -16.41
N THR A 204 -44.43 29.17 -17.42
CA THR A 204 -45.94 29.10 -17.34
C THR A 204 -46.72 27.74 -17.44
N SER A 205 -46.15 26.53 -17.40
CA SER A 205 -46.91 25.26 -17.42
C SER A 205 -46.83 24.43 -16.11
N PRO A 206 -47.87 24.38 -15.25
CA PRO A 206 -47.77 23.91 -13.85
C PRO A 206 -47.69 22.39 -13.59
N ASP A 207 -48.22 21.54 -14.48
CA ASP A 207 -48.65 20.18 -14.09
C ASP A 207 -47.55 19.10 -14.20
N TRP A 208 -46.79 19.10 -15.29
CA TRP A 208 -45.60 18.24 -15.42
C TRP A 208 -44.46 18.69 -14.49
N ARG A 209 -44.50 19.94 -14.03
CA ARG A 209 -43.52 20.55 -13.13
C ARG A 209 -43.66 20.07 -11.71
N ALA A 210 -44.88 20.07 -11.18
CA ALA A 210 -45.17 19.51 -9.87
C ALA A 210 -44.75 18.04 -9.82
N LYS A 211 -44.99 17.29 -10.91
CA LYS A 211 -44.53 15.89 -11.05
C LYS A 211 -43.00 15.76 -11.03
N ALA A 212 -42.28 16.60 -11.78
CA ALA A 212 -40.81 16.58 -11.81
C ALA A 212 -40.16 16.93 -10.46
N ILE A 213 -40.70 17.94 -9.75
CA ILE A 213 -40.24 18.30 -8.39
C ILE A 213 -40.56 17.18 -7.41
N ALA A 214 -41.78 16.64 -7.43
CA ALA A 214 -42.18 15.54 -6.56
C ALA A 214 -41.28 14.30 -6.76
N GLN A 215 -40.97 13.94 -8.01
CA GLN A 215 -40.08 12.82 -8.31
C GLN A 215 -38.65 13.05 -7.78
N ARG A 216 -38.14 14.29 -7.88
CA ARG A 216 -36.81 14.65 -7.33
C ARG A 216 -36.80 14.63 -5.81
N GLN A 217 -37.87 15.10 -5.17
CA GLN A 217 -38.06 15.04 -3.72
C GLN A 217 -38.14 13.59 -3.23
N GLU A 218 -38.88 12.73 -3.93
CA GLU A 218 -38.95 11.29 -3.64
C GLU A 218 -37.57 10.64 -3.77
N THR A 219 -36.81 10.99 -4.81
CA THR A 219 -35.42 10.52 -5.00
C THR A 219 -34.51 10.97 -3.85
N ALA A 220 -34.61 12.23 -3.42
CA ALA A 220 -33.84 12.74 -2.28
C ALA A 220 -34.23 12.04 -0.96
N GLN A 221 -35.52 11.81 -0.73
CA GLN A 221 -36.02 11.08 0.44
C GLN A 221 -35.54 9.62 0.44
N HIS A 222 -35.53 8.96 -0.72
CA HIS A 222 -35.00 7.60 -0.87
C HIS A 222 -33.53 7.51 -0.45
N TYR A 223 -32.67 8.40 -0.96
CA TYR A 223 -31.26 8.42 -0.58
C TYR A 223 -31.04 8.77 0.89
N ARG A 224 -31.87 9.67 1.45
CA ARG A 224 -31.83 9.98 2.88
C ARG A 224 -32.15 8.76 3.74
N GLN A 225 -33.23 8.04 3.42
CA GLN A 225 -33.59 6.81 4.13
C GLN A 225 -32.44 5.78 4.06
N LYS A 226 -31.85 5.58 2.88
CA LYS A 226 -30.72 4.67 2.71
C LYS A 226 -29.51 5.08 3.52
N TYR A 227 -29.20 6.38 3.56
CA TYR A 227 -28.15 6.93 4.41
C TYR A 227 -28.42 6.65 5.90
N ASP A 228 -29.64 6.91 6.38
CA ASP A 228 -30.02 6.68 7.78
C ASP A 228 -29.92 5.18 8.16
N GLU A 229 -30.36 4.28 7.27
CA GLU A 229 -30.21 2.82 7.41
C GLU A 229 -28.73 2.42 7.52
N ALA A 230 -27.87 2.96 6.64
CA ALA A 230 -26.44 2.68 6.63
C ALA A 230 -25.75 3.20 7.90
N MET A 231 -26.09 4.40 8.36
CA MET A 231 -25.54 4.99 9.59
C MET A 231 -25.97 4.21 10.83
N ALA A 232 -27.22 3.74 10.89
CA ALA A 232 -27.67 2.87 11.97
C ALA A 232 -26.89 1.56 12.01
N ALA A 233 -26.69 0.91 10.85
CA ALA A 233 -25.90 -0.31 10.75
C ALA A 233 -24.44 -0.10 11.17
N LEU A 234 -23.82 1.01 10.75
CA LEU A 234 -22.46 1.37 11.12
C LEU A 234 -22.31 1.57 12.64
N ARG A 235 -23.25 2.28 13.28
CA ARG A 235 -23.25 2.48 14.74
C ARG A 235 -23.31 1.15 15.49
N VAL A 236 -24.22 0.26 15.11
CA VAL A 236 -24.31 -1.09 15.70
C VAL A 236 -23.00 -1.86 15.52
N LEU A 237 -22.35 -1.72 14.37
CA LEU A 237 -21.08 -2.38 14.11
C LEU A 237 -19.95 -1.81 14.99
N ILE A 238 -19.90 -0.50 15.19
CA ILE A 238 -18.94 0.17 16.08
C ILE A 238 -19.16 -0.26 17.53
N GLU A 239 -20.40 -0.26 18.01
CA GLU A 239 -20.76 -0.67 19.36
C GLU A 239 -20.39 -2.13 19.63
N ARG A 240 -20.68 -3.03 18.68
CA ARG A 240 -20.28 -4.46 18.76
C ARG A 240 -18.76 -4.67 18.85
N ARG A 241 -17.97 -3.68 18.43
CA ARG A 241 -16.51 -3.69 18.50
C ARG A 241 -15.95 -2.98 19.73
N GLY A 242 -16.81 -2.57 20.66
CA GLY A 242 -16.39 -1.87 21.89
C GLY A 242 -16.30 -0.36 21.75
N GLY A 243 -16.87 0.22 20.69
CA GLY A 243 -16.86 1.66 20.44
C GLY A 243 -15.66 2.14 19.63
N PHE A 244 -15.58 3.45 19.42
CA PHE A 244 -14.52 4.07 18.61
C PHE A 244 -13.13 3.90 19.19
N ASP A 245 -12.99 4.05 20.51
CA ASP A 245 -11.68 3.96 21.16
C ASP A 245 -11.12 2.54 21.02
N ALA A 246 -11.94 1.50 21.21
CA ALA A 246 -11.51 0.11 21.00
C ALA A 246 -11.09 -0.19 19.55
N ILE A 247 -11.79 0.38 18.57
CA ILE A 247 -11.40 0.26 17.15
C ILE A 247 -10.09 1.02 16.90
N SER A 248 -9.94 2.21 17.46
CA SER A 248 -8.74 3.03 17.34
C SER A 248 -7.52 2.36 17.96
N ASP A 249 -7.67 1.75 19.13
CA ASP A 249 -6.60 1.04 19.84
C ASP A 249 -6.21 -0.24 19.07
N THR A 250 -7.20 -0.98 18.55
CA THR A 250 -6.95 -2.13 17.67
C THR A 250 -6.16 -1.69 16.44
N TYR A 251 -6.53 -0.55 15.85
CA TYR A 251 -5.85 -0.02 14.68
C TYR A 251 -4.41 0.42 14.97
N ALA A 252 -4.18 1.12 16.09
CA ALA A 252 -2.85 1.50 16.51
C ALA A 252 -1.95 0.27 16.69
N ALA A 253 -2.45 -0.76 17.36
CA ALA A 253 -1.72 -2.02 17.55
C ALA A 253 -1.41 -2.73 16.21
N GLU A 254 -2.34 -2.70 15.26
CA GLU A 254 -2.17 -3.26 13.92
C GLU A 254 -1.13 -2.50 13.08
N ILE A 255 -1.09 -1.16 13.18
CA ILE A 255 -0.03 -0.34 12.58
C ILE A 255 1.32 -0.69 13.18
N ASP A 256 1.41 -0.68 14.52
CA ASP A 256 2.67 -0.97 15.23
C ASP A 256 3.21 -2.36 14.86
N ALA A 257 2.32 -3.35 14.73
CA ALA A 257 2.67 -4.69 14.30
C ALA A 257 3.21 -4.74 12.86
N GLU A 258 2.57 -4.03 11.93
CA GLU A 258 3.00 -3.93 10.53
C GLU A 258 4.32 -3.14 10.40
N GLU A 259 4.51 -2.06 11.15
CA GLU A 259 5.77 -1.32 11.21
C GLU A 259 6.90 -2.20 11.75
N GLY A 260 6.64 -2.93 12.84
CA GLY A 260 7.58 -3.92 13.38
C GLY A 260 7.93 -5.00 12.35
N ARG A 261 6.95 -5.49 11.59
CA ARG A 261 7.16 -6.45 10.49
C ARG A 261 8.07 -5.90 9.39
N ARG A 262 7.82 -4.66 8.95
CA ARG A 262 8.63 -3.98 7.93
C ARG A 262 10.05 -3.75 8.43
N GLN A 263 10.22 -3.37 9.69
CA GLN A 263 11.53 -3.18 10.27
C GLN A 263 12.30 -4.50 10.30
N ARG A 264 11.70 -5.60 10.76
CA ARG A 264 12.33 -6.94 10.70
C ARG A 264 12.76 -7.33 9.29
N HIS A 265 11.94 -7.05 8.28
CA HIS A 265 12.31 -7.28 6.88
C HIS A 265 13.52 -6.44 6.42
N ARG A 266 13.67 -5.21 6.90
CA ARG A 266 14.83 -4.36 6.60
C ARG A 266 16.07 -4.87 7.34
N ASP A 267 15.93 -5.20 8.62
CA ASP A 267 17.02 -5.73 9.46
C ASP A 267 17.55 -7.06 8.91
N ALA A 268 16.66 -7.95 8.48
CA ALA A 268 17.02 -9.19 7.80
C ALA A 268 17.85 -8.87 6.56
N ARG A 269 17.43 -7.94 5.70
CA ARG A 269 18.17 -7.58 4.47
C ARG A 269 19.50 -6.90 4.76
N ALA A 270 19.58 -6.06 5.79
CA ALA A 270 20.85 -5.49 6.24
C ALA A 270 21.82 -6.60 6.65
N THR A 271 21.33 -7.61 7.39
CA THR A 271 22.13 -8.79 7.75
C THR A 271 22.59 -9.57 6.52
N LEU A 272 21.70 -9.75 5.53
CA LEU A 272 22.02 -10.47 4.30
C LEU A 272 23.01 -9.71 3.40
N ALA A 273 23.05 -8.38 3.46
CA ALA A 273 23.97 -7.55 2.69
C ALA A 273 25.44 -7.72 3.14
N GLU A 274 25.66 -8.05 4.41
CA GLU A 274 26.99 -8.29 5.00
C GLU A 274 27.50 -9.72 4.76
N LEU A 275 26.72 -10.57 4.10
CA LEU A 275 27.12 -11.94 3.83
C LEU A 275 28.27 -12.01 2.83
N PRO A 276 29.22 -12.95 3.02
CA PRO A 276 30.27 -13.15 2.05
C PRO A 276 29.69 -13.69 0.73
N GLN A 277 30.34 -13.33 -0.37
CA GLN A 277 30.12 -14.03 -1.64
C GLN A 277 30.82 -15.39 -1.60
N LEU A 278 30.06 -16.45 -1.88
CA LEU A 278 30.52 -17.82 -1.98
C LEU A 278 30.82 -18.17 -3.43
N PHE A 279 31.99 -18.76 -3.64
CA PHE A 279 32.40 -19.31 -4.92
C PHE A 279 32.03 -20.79 -5.02
N ILE A 280 31.41 -21.15 -6.13
CA ILE A 280 31.09 -22.52 -6.53
C ILE A 280 31.96 -22.90 -7.72
N ALA A 281 32.36 -24.18 -7.80
CA ALA A 281 33.15 -24.67 -8.92
C ALA A 281 32.28 -24.75 -10.20
N VAL A 282 32.86 -24.30 -11.31
CA VAL A 282 32.29 -24.42 -12.67
C VAL A 282 32.59 -25.79 -13.23
#